data_AF-A0A6A6TXQ7-F1
#
_entry.id   AF-A0A6A6TXQ7-F1
#
_cell.length_a   1.000
_cell.length_b   1.000
_cell.length_c   1.000
_cell.angle_alpha   90.00
_cell.angle_beta   90.00
_cell.angle_gamma   90.00
#
_symmetry.space_group_name_H-M   'P 1'
#
loop_
_entity.id
_entity.type
_entity.pdbx_description
1 polymer ?
#
loop_
_entity_poly.entity_id
_entity_poly.type
_entity_poly.pdbx_seq_one_letter_code
_entity_poly.pdbx_strand_id
1 'polypeptide(L)'
;MQRALEQCIDQKEYNTYQHSLQAIQNNPNPTHSKLQLSPWLPLIISSRNLASSDIHIIILPSSYCTTLLRASSSAIFTDRIGASDSEDLLDAFPHHTTSNILVSSLFHADKKWFARLDACSLKDAQYTNLSGSEDHGAAPLQTLQQLDHRLTSSRRGSSAIARLLEQQDRDIQYRWHKPFYLTSEAEIAEVGAKVFDGVKKIFADIVEMLKGDGDGDEGEEILLGMGFSFDVVTDKDGGNVRFVELKIFGAMTGCGSCLFQWISDARILYGVKDFLEFRVAVASRG
;
A
#
# COMPACT_ATOMS: atom_id res chain seq x y z
N MET A 1 21.90 -22.98 -4.48
CA MET A 1 20.80 -22.04 -4.78
C MET A 1 20.70 -21.75 -6.28
N GLN A 2 21.76 -21.28 -6.95
CA GLN A 2 21.78 -20.98 -8.40
C GLN A 2 21.44 -22.17 -9.32
N ARG A 3 22.00 -23.37 -9.07
CA ARG A 3 21.64 -24.61 -9.80
C ARG A 3 20.20 -25.10 -9.58
N ALA A 4 19.58 -24.78 -8.44
CA ALA A 4 18.19 -25.17 -8.15
C ALA A 4 17.19 -24.20 -8.82
N LEU A 5 17.55 -22.91 -8.90
CA LEU A 5 16.84 -21.91 -9.70
C LEU A 5 16.89 -22.26 -11.19
N GLU A 6 18.05 -22.63 -11.73
CA GLU A 6 18.21 -23.00 -13.14
C GLU A 6 17.41 -24.26 -13.53
N GLN A 7 17.35 -25.28 -12.66
CA GLN A 7 16.58 -26.49 -12.92
C GLN A 7 15.06 -26.29 -12.87
N CYS A 8 14.53 -25.41 -12.02
CA CYS A 8 13.10 -25.07 -12.02
C CYS A 8 12.67 -24.25 -13.25
N ILE A 9 13.56 -23.40 -13.79
CA ILE A 9 13.22 -22.49 -14.88
C ILE A 9 13.13 -23.19 -16.24
N ASP A 10 13.95 -24.22 -16.49
CA ASP A 10 13.92 -24.96 -17.76
C ASP A 10 12.73 -25.93 -17.90
N GLN A 11 11.99 -26.21 -16.82
CA GLN A 11 10.84 -27.13 -16.84
C GLN A 11 9.45 -26.46 -16.97
N LYS A 12 9.35 -25.14 -17.21
CA LYS A 12 8.07 -24.38 -17.06
C LYS A 12 7.44 -24.51 -15.67
N GLU A 13 8.17 -25.06 -14.70
CA GLU A 13 7.79 -25.08 -13.29
C GLU A 13 8.30 -23.78 -12.66
N TYR A 14 7.61 -22.69 -12.98
CA TYR A 14 7.83 -21.40 -12.34
C TYR A 14 7.68 -21.59 -10.83
N ASN A 15 8.80 -21.63 -10.11
CA ASN A 15 8.81 -21.62 -8.66
C ASN A 15 8.73 -20.16 -8.20
N THR A 16 7.54 -19.57 -8.32
CA THR A 16 7.21 -18.36 -7.56
C THR A 16 6.99 -18.82 -6.12
N TYR A 17 8.09 -19.08 -5.42
CA TYR A 17 8.15 -19.55 -4.03
C TYR A 17 6.88 -20.29 -3.56
N GLN A 18 6.68 -21.52 -4.07
CA GLN A 18 5.57 -22.46 -3.77
C GLN A 18 4.28 -22.37 -4.62
N HIS A 19 4.19 -21.53 -5.65
CA HIS A 19 3.05 -21.55 -6.58
C HIS A 19 3.49 -21.93 -7.98
N SER A 20 2.98 -23.06 -8.50
CA SER A 20 3.21 -23.47 -9.88
C SER A 20 2.51 -22.54 -10.87
N LEU A 21 2.94 -22.52 -12.13
CA LEU A 21 2.23 -21.81 -13.21
C LEU A 21 0.73 -22.17 -13.25
N GLN A 22 0.43 -23.45 -13.01
CA GLN A 22 -0.93 -23.97 -12.91
C GLN A 22 -1.69 -23.42 -11.69
N ALA A 23 -1.02 -23.25 -10.54
CA ALA A 23 -1.61 -22.64 -9.36
C ALA A 23 -1.94 -21.15 -9.57
N ILE A 24 -1.06 -20.40 -10.26
CA ILE A 24 -1.29 -19.00 -10.62
C ILE A 24 -2.47 -18.87 -11.60
N GLN A 25 -2.59 -19.78 -12.56
CA GLN A 25 -3.69 -19.79 -13.54
C GLN A 25 -5.04 -20.18 -12.93
N ASN A 26 -5.05 -21.03 -11.90
CA ASN A 26 -6.27 -21.61 -11.32
C ASN A 26 -6.77 -20.91 -10.06
N ASN A 27 -6.02 -19.96 -9.49
CA ASN A 27 -6.40 -19.32 -8.25
C ASN A 27 -6.11 -17.80 -8.29
N PRO A 28 -7.12 -16.94 -8.48
CA PRO A 28 -6.89 -15.51 -8.66
C PRO A 28 -6.71 -14.72 -7.35
N ASN A 29 -6.85 -15.33 -6.16
CA ASN A 29 -6.85 -14.58 -4.89
C ASN A 29 -6.19 -15.33 -3.73
N PRO A 30 -4.99 -14.92 -3.31
CA PRO A 30 -4.27 -15.45 -2.15
C PRO A 30 -4.46 -14.59 -0.89
N THR A 31 -4.49 -15.25 0.27
CA THR A 31 -4.80 -14.70 1.60
C THR A 31 -3.66 -13.86 2.22
N HIS A 32 -4.02 -12.86 3.03
CA HIS A 32 -3.26 -11.62 3.26
C HIS A 32 -2.77 -11.36 4.72
N SER A 33 -2.65 -12.37 5.58
CA SER A 33 -2.55 -12.14 7.04
C SER A 33 -1.24 -11.51 7.56
N LYS A 34 -0.22 -11.26 6.73
CA LYS A 34 1.10 -10.74 7.17
C LYS A 34 1.53 -9.40 6.53
N LEU A 35 0.59 -8.61 6.01
CA LEU A 35 0.83 -7.35 5.25
C LEU A 35 0.51 -6.07 6.05
N GLN A 36 0.73 -6.09 7.36
CA GLN A 36 0.44 -4.96 8.24
C GLN A 36 1.47 -3.84 8.09
N LEU A 37 1.02 -2.58 8.12
CA LEU A 37 1.87 -1.39 8.03
C LEU A 37 2.59 -1.12 9.35
N SER A 38 1.93 -1.42 10.47
CA SER A 38 2.33 -1.02 11.82
C SER A 38 3.80 -1.31 12.17
N PRO A 39 4.37 -2.49 11.83
CA PRO A 39 5.79 -2.77 12.07
C PRO A 39 6.74 -1.81 11.33
N TRP A 40 6.31 -1.31 10.17
CA TRP A 40 7.09 -0.45 9.29
C TRP A 40 6.91 1.04 9.58
N LEU A 41 5.99 1.39 10.48
CA LEU A 41 5.70 2.76 10.85
C LEU A 41 6.99 3.52 11.18
N PRO A 42 7.88 3.05 12.08
CA PRO A 42 9.07 3.81 12.47
C PRO A 42 10.00 4.14 11.29
N LEU A 43 10.19 3.19 10.36
CA LEU A 43 11.00 3.38 9.15
C LEU A 43 10.38 4.41 8.20
N ILE A 44 9.06 4.43 8.07
CA ILE A 44 8.35 5.42 7.24
C ILE A 44 8.51 6.82 7.85
N ILE A 45 8.40 6.96 9.19
CA ILE A 45 8.59 8.24 9.88
C ILE A 45 10.01 8.75 9.65
N SER A 46 11.01 7.93 9.95
CA SER A 46 12.42 8.32 9.93
C SER A 46 12.89 8.63 8.51
N SER A 47 12.60 7.75 7.54
CA SER A 47 13.01 7.95 6.14
C SER A 47 12.36 9.18 5.51
N ARG A 48 11.16 9.58 5.97
CA ARG A 48 10.45 10.74 5.46
C ARG A 48 10.66 12.01 6.27
N ASN A 49 11.43 11.95 7.36
CA ASN A 49 11.62 13.03 8.32
C ASN A 49 10.27 13.67 8.72
N LEU A 50 9.27 12.82 9.02
CA LEU A 50 7.94 13.27 9.38
C LEU A 50 7.89 13.68 10.85
N ALA A 51 7.27 14.81 11.15
CA ALA A 51 7.00 15.19 12.53
C ALA A 51 5.86 14.35 13.09
N SER A 52 5.81 14.18 14.42
CA SER A 52 4.71 13.48 15.10
C SER A 52 3.32 14.12 14.84
N SER A 53 3.28 15.38 14.40
CA SER A 53 2.06 16.09 13.99
C SER A 53 1.60 15.81 12.56
N ASP A 54 2.38 15.08 11.77
CA ASP A 54 2.06 14.69 10.39
C ASP A 54 1.45 13.27 10.31
N ILE A 55 1.31 12.59 11.45
CA ILE A 55 0.89 11.20 11.55
C ILE A 55 -0.06 11.06 12.73
N HIS A 56 -1.22 10.47 12.48
CA HIS A 56 -2.23 10.26 13.50
C HIS A 56 -2.82 8.88 13.35
N ILE A 57 -2.82 8.10 14.42
CA ILE A 57 -3.43 6.77 14.42
C ILE A 57 -4.79 6.86 15.09
N ILE A 58 -5.80 6.24 14.47
CA ILE A 58 -7.16 6.16 14.99
C ILE A 58 -7.55 4.69 15.04
N ILE A 59 -7.96 4.22 16.22
CA ILE A 59 -8.49 2.88 16.41
C ILE A 59 -9.98 2.92 16.04
N LEU A 60 -10.38 2.16 15.02
CA LEU A 60 -11.79 2.08 14.63
C LEU A 60 -12.54 1.04 15.48
N PRO A 61 -13.62 1.41 16.19
CA PRO A 61 -14.41 0.48 16.98
C PRO A 61 -15.09 -0.58 16.10
N SER A 62 -15.26 -1.80 16.61
CA SER A 62 -15.94 -2.89 15.87
C SER A 62 -17.38 -2.52 15.47
N SER A 63 -18.08 -1.73 16.28
CA SER A 63 -19.41 -1.20 15.97
C SER A 63 -19.38 -0.29 14.74
N TYR A 64 -18.45 0.66 14.71
CA TYR A 64 -18.23 1.54 13.55
C TYR A 64 -17.84 0.74 12.31
N CYS A 65 -16.94 -0.24 12.43
CA CYS A 65 -16.56 -1.14 11.34
C CYS A 65 -17.74 -1.95 10.79
N THR A 66 -18.68 -2.38 11.65
CA THR A 66 -19.90 -3.10 11.22
C THR A 66 -20.83 -2.17 10.44
N THR A 67 -21.03 -0.94 10.92
CA THR A 67 -21.79 0.10 10.19
C THR A 67 -21.14 0.42 8.85
N LEU A 68 -19.81 0.53 8.80
CA LEU A 68 -19.06 0.72 7.56
C LEU A 68 -19.37 -0.38 6.55
N LEU A 69 -19.27 -1.65 6.93
CA LEU A 69 -19.53 -2.77 6.00
C LEU A 69 -20.98 -2.80 5.50
N ARG A 70 -21.94 -2.46 6.37
CA ARG A 70 -23.35 -2.30 5.97
C ARG A 70 -23.46 -1.24 4.87
N ALA A 71 -22.89 -0.06 5.09
CA ALA A 71 -22.89 1.04 4.13
C ALA A 71 -22.14 0.68 2.82
N SER A 72 -21.01 -0.02 2.92
CA SER A 72 -20.19 -0.44 1.77
C SER A 72 -20.96 -1.31 0.77
N SER A 73 -21.90 -2.12 1.25
CA SER A 73 -22.68 -3.05 0.41
C SER A 73 -23.44 -2.33 -0.73
N SER A 74 -23.82 -1.06 -0.50
CA SER A 74 -24.41 -0.20 -1.53
C SER A 74 -23.39 0.79 -2.12
N ALA A 75 -22.53 1.38 -1.28
CA ALA A 75 -21.62 2.45 -1.69
C ALA A 75 -20.59 2.00 -2.75
N ILE A 76 -20.12 0.75 -2.71
CA ILE A 76 -19.16 0.21 -3.69
C ILE A 76 -19.70 0.23 -5.12
N PHE A 77 -21.02 0.12 -5.30
CA PHE A 77 -21.65 0.09 -6.62
C PHE A 77 -22.25 1.42 -7.03
N THR A 78 -22.71 2.21 -6.06
CA THR A 78 -23.47 3.44 -6.30
C THR A 78 -22.65 4.71 -6.09
N ASP A 79 -21.46 4.58 -5.49
CA ASP A 79 -20.60 5.67 -5.05
C ASP A 79 -21.29 6.64 -4.06
N ARG A 80 -22.37 6.18 -3.42
CA ARG A 80 -23.20 6.98 -2.51
C ARG A 80 -23.41 6.23 -1.20
N ILE A 81 -23.23 6.94 -0.10
CA ILE A 81 -23.65 6.50 1.22
C ILE A 81 -25.09 7.01 1.44
N GLY A 82 -25.99 6.15 1.94
CA GLY A 82 -27.33 6.57 2.34
C GLY A 82 -27.24 7.61 3.47
N ALA A 83 -28.16 8.59 3.50
CA ALA A 83 -28.11 9.67 4.49
C ALA A 83 -28.06 9.15 5.94
N SER A 84 -28.88 8.15 6.26
CA SER A 84 -28.88 7.49 7.58
C SER A 84 -27.55 6.82 7.91
N ASP A 85 -26.97 6.08 6.95
CA ASP A 85 -25.66 5.44 7.16
C ASP A 85 -24.55 6.48 7.34
N SER A 86 -24.61 7.60 6.61
CA SER A 86 -23.63 8.67 6.73
C SER A 86 -23.69 9.37 8.08
N GLU A 87 -24.89 9.61 8.62
CA GLU A 87 -25.08 10.18 9.95
C GLU A 87 -24.59 9.21 11.04
N ASP A 88 -24.98 7.94 10.95
CA ASP A 88 -24.53 6.89 11.88
C ASP A 88 -23.00 6.77 11.92
N LEU A 89 -22.34 6.85 10.76
CA LEU A 89 -20.88 6.77 10.66
C LEU A 89 -20.19 7.99 11.28
N LEU A 90 -20.67 9.20 10.98
CA LEU A 90 -20.08 10.43 11.52
C LEU A 90 -20.21 10.50 13.04
N ASP A 91 -21.35 10.06 13.59
CA ASP A 91 -21.59 10.07 15.05
C ASP A 91 -20.74 9.01 15.77
N ALA A 92 -20.60 7.82 15.18
CA ALA A 92 -19.82 6.73 15.76
C ALA A 92 -18.30 6.86 15.55
N PHE A 93 -17.83 7.85 14.77
CA PHE A 93 -16.42 8.01 14.48
C PHE A 93 -15.63 8.44 15.74
N PRO A 94 -14.47 7.83 16.03
CA PRO A 94 -13.66 8.20 17.20
C PRO A 94 -13.30 9.68 17.24
N HIS A 95 -13.55 10.35 18.35
CA HIS A 95 -13.25 11.77 18.49
C HIS A 95 -11.76 12.07 18.71
N HIS A 96 -10.96 11.08 19.11
CA HIS A 96 -9.54 11.27 19.41
C HIS A 96 -8.68 10.21 18.72
N THR A 97 -7.48 10.63 18.34
CA THR A 97 -6.38 9.75 17.91
C THR A 97 -5.76 9.04 19.11
N THR A 98 -4.91 8.04 18.89
CA THR A 98 -4.15 7.35 19.94
C THR A 98 -3.21 8.29 20.70
N SER A 99 -2.74 9.36 20.06
CA SER A 99 -1.95 10.43 20.67
C SER A 99 -2.82 11.50 21.35
N ASN A 100 -4.11 11.21 21.61
CA ASN A 100 -5.08 12.08 22.26
C ASN A 100 -5.31 13.44 21.55
N ILE A 101 -5.09 13.49 20.23
CA ILE A 101 -5.43 14.65 19.39
C ILE A 101 -6.88 14.55 18.94
N LEU A 102 -7.64 15.64 19.08
CA LEU A 102 -9.03 15.74 18.64
C LEU A 102 -9.13 15.62 17.11
N VAL A 103 -9.90 14.67 16.61
CA VAL A 103 -10.03 14.37 15.18
C VAL A 103 -10.57 15.55 14.38
N SER A 104 -11.51 16.31 14.94
CA SER A 104 -12.05 17.52 14.27
C SER A 104 -10.98 18.59 14.03
N SER A 105 -9.89 18.58 14.80
CA SER A 105 -8.74 19.48 14.60
C SER A 105 -7.74 18.99 13.53
N LEU A 106 -7.90 17.78 13.01
CA LEU A 106 -7.05 17.27 11.94
C LEU A 106 -7.50 17.81 10.58
N PHE A 107 -8.81 17.89 10.39
CA PHE A 107 -9.48 18.21 9.12
C PHE A 107 -9.68 19.73 8.93
N HIS A 108 -8.57 20.49 9.00
CA HIS A 108 -8.55 21.92 8.64
C HIS A 108 -8.21 22.11 7.16
N ALA A 109 -8.71 23.19 6.55
CA ALA A 109 -8.60 23.46 5.11
C ALA A 109 -7.16 23.37 4.55
N ASP A 110 -6.17 23.73 5.36
CA ASP A 110 -4.76 23.80 4.96
C ASP A 110 -4.04 22.44 5.01
N LYS A 111 -4.62 21.45 5.71
CA LYS A 111 -4.05 20.11 5.84
C LYS A 111 -4.69 19.14 4.86
N LYS A 112 -3.85 18.25 4.34
CA LYS A 112 -4.17 17.28 3.31
C LYS A 112 -3.70 15.92 3.76
N TRP A 113 -4.64 15.02 3.97
CA TRP A 113 -4.41 13.70 4.55
C TRP A 113 -4.54 12.62 3.49
N PHE A 114 -3.96 11.46 3.75
CA PHE A 114 -4.25 10.25 3.00
C PHE A 114 -4.66 9.20 4.02
N ALA A 115 -5.62 8.35 3.68
CA ALA A 115 -6.08 7.30 4.59
C ALA A 115 -5.75 5.91 4.05
N ARG A 116 -5.28 5.06 4.95
CA ARG A 116 -5.05 3.64 4.70
C ARG A 116 -5.35 2.85 5.96
N LEU A 117 -5.93 1.68 5.79
CA LEU A 117 -5.90 0.67 6.82
C LEU A 117 -4.49 0.09 6.95
N ASP A 118 -4.22 -0.54 8.08
CA ASP A 118 -2.98 -1.25 8.34
C ASP A 118 -2.65 -2.22 7.19
N ALA A 119 -3.65 -3.01 6.79
CA ALA A 119 -3.54 -4.00 5.73
C ALA A 119 -3.57 -3.43 4.29
N CYS A 120 -4.11 -2.23 4.07
CA CYS A 120 -4.24 -1.70 2.70
C CYS A 120 -4.55 -0.20 2.60
N SER A 121 -4.10 0.42 1.50
CA SER A 121 -4.58 1.75 1.07
C SER A 121 -5.97 1.72 0.44
N LEU A 122 -6.73 2.81 0.65
CA LEU A 122 -8.10 3.01 0.13
C LEU A 122 -8.11 3.61 -1.29
N LYS A 123 -7.05 3.40 -2.07
CA LYS A 123 -6.85 4.08 -3.36
C LYS A 123 -7.84 3.67 -4.47
N ASP A 124 -8.54 2.55 -4.28
CA ASP A 124 -9.59 2.04 -5.16
C ASP A 124 -10.97 2.62 -4.84
N ALA A 125 -11.10 3.41 -3.77
CA ALA A 125 -12.29 4.20 -3.52
C ALA A 125 -12.55 5.14 -4.71
N GLN A 126 -13.81 5.25 -5.10
CA GLN A 126 -14.28 6.33 -5.96
C GLN A 126 -14.90 7.38 -5.05
N TYR A 127 -14.84 8.65 -5.42
CA TYR A 127 -15.61 9.73 -4.79
C TYR A 127 -16.04 10.72 -5.85
N THR A 128 -17.29 10.65 -6.25
CA THR A 128 -17.93 11.70 -7.04
C THR A 128 -18.45 12.75 -6.07
N ASN A 129 -17.84 13.92 -6.04
CA ASN A 129 -18.33 14.98 -5.17
C ASN A 129 -19.68 15.54 -5.66
N LEU A 130 -20.35 16.31 -4.81
CA LEU A 130 -21.65 16.93 -5.13
C LEU A 130 -21.60 17.88 -6.35
N SER A 131 -20.41 18.38 -6.72
CA SER A 131 -20.19 19.20 -7.91
C SER A 131 -19.88 18.40 -9.18
N GLY A 132 -19.91 17.07 -9.13
CA GLY A 132 -19.66 16.19 -10.26
C GLY A 132 -18.19 16.09 -10.67
N SER A 133 -17.25 16.60 -9.87
CA SER A 133 -15.82 16.33 -10.11
C SER A 133 -15.45 15.00 -9.46
N GLU A 134 -14.92 14.09 -10.28
CA GLU A 134 -14.39 12.81 -9.84
C GLU A 134 -13.12 13.05 -9.03
N ASP A 135 -13.16 12.67 -7.75
CA ASP A 135 -11.98 12.58 -6.89
C ASP A 135 -11.69 11.09 -6.71
N HIS A 136 -10.53 10.65 -7.17
CA HIS A 136 -10.14 9.24 -7.01
C HIS A 136 -9.65 8.99 -5.59
N GLY A 137 -9.71 7.76 -5.09
CA GLY A 137 -9.28 7.38 -3.73
C GLY A 137 -7.82 7.75 -3.39
N ALA A 138 -7.01 8.10 -4.39
CA ALA A 138 -5.66 8.63 -4.27
C ALA A 138 -5.57 10.13 -3.91
N ALA A 139 -6.68 10.87 -3.97
CA ALA A 139 -6.68 12.31 -3.72
C ALA A 139 -6.45 12.64 -2.24
N PRO A 140 -6.15 13.89 -1.87
CA PRO A 140 -6.01 14.24 -0.45
C PRO A 140 -7.36 14.41 0.26
N LEU A 141 -7.48 13.83 1.45
CA LEU A 141 -8.59 14.02 2.38
C LEU A 141 -8.44 15.34 3.13
N GLN A 142 -9.54 16.07 3.25
CA GLN A 142 -9.64 17.33 3.96
C GLN A 142 -10.80 17.35 4.96
N THR A 143 -11.75 16.42 4.85
CA THR A 143 -12.88 16.30 5.78
C THR A 143 -13.06 14.86 6.27
N LEU A 144 -13.72 14.72 7.43
CA LEU A 144 -14.11 13.42 7.97
C LEU A 144 -15.10 12.70 7.05
N GLN A 145 -16.03 13.44 6.45
CA GLN A 145 -17.00 12.87 5.50
C GLN A 145 -16.30 12.24 4.27
N GLN A 146 -15.21 12.85 3.80
CA GLN A 146 -14.41 12.23 2.73
C GLN A 146 -13.71 10.96 3.20
N LEU A 147 -13.31 10.88 4.47
CA LEU A 147 -12.72 9.66 5.05
C LEU A 147 -13.76 8.53 5.12
N ASP A 148 -14.94 8.80 5.69
CA ASP A 148 -16.04 7.83 5.77
C ASP A 148 -16.45 7.33 4.39
N HIS A 149 -16.54 8.25 3.42
CA HIS A 149 -16.82 7.87 2.04
C HIS A 149 -15.75 6.93 1.47
N ARG A 150 -14.46 7.23 1.65
CA ARG A 150 -13.41 6.33 1.15
C ARG A 150 -13.37 4.98 1.86
N LEU A 151 -13.67 4.95 3.15
CA LEU A 151 -13.75 3.69 3.90
C LEU A 151 -14.90 2.81 3.40
N THR A 152 -16.03 3.42 3.04
CA THR A 152 -17.21 2.70 2.53
C THR A 152 -17.13 2.33 1.04
N SER A 153 -16.55 3.18 0.20
CA SER A 153 -16.48 2.95 -1.25
C SER A 153 -15.26 2.14 -1.70
N SER A 154 -14.26 1.92 -0.83
CA SER A 154 -13.11 1.07 -1.12
C SER A 154 -13.45 -0.42 -0.96
N ARG A 155 -13.26 -1.20 -2.04
CA ARG A 155 -13.38 -2.66 -2.00
C ARG A 155 -12.26 -3.28 -1.17
N ARG A 156 -11.04 -2.74 -1.30
CA ARG A 156 -9.88 -3.16 -0.50
C ARG A 156 -10.11 -2.91 0.98
N GLY A 157 -10.59 -1.70 1.32
CA GLY A 157 -10.94 -1.30 2.68
C GLY A 157 -12.02 -2.20 3.29
N SER A 158 -13.14 -2.37 2.58
CA SER A 158 -14.24 -3.23 3.03
C SER A 158 -13.80 -4.68 3.21
N SER A 159 -12.99 -5.23 2.29
CA SER A 159 -12.46 -6.59 2.42
C SER A 159 -11.51 -6.75 3.61
N ALA A 160 -10.69 -5.74 3.90
CA ALA A 160 -9.82 -5.75 5.06
C ALA A 160 -10.61 -5.65 6.37
N ILE A 161 -11.61 -4.76 6.45
CA ILE A 161 -12.47 -4.61 7.63
C ILE A 161 -13.28 -5.88 7.89
N ALA A 162 -13.85 -6.51 6.85
CA ALA A 162 -14.59 -7.77 6.99
C ALA A 162 -13.72 -8.87 7.61
N ARG A 163 -12.48 -9.03 7.12
CA ARG A 163 -11.52 -9.98 7.67
C ARG A 163 -11.10 -9.64 9.10
N LEU A 164 -11.01 -8.36 9.45
CA LEU A 164 -10.69 -7.89 10.80
C LEU A 164 -11.86 -8.06 11.78
N LEU A 165 -13.10 -7.97 11.32
CA LEU A 165 -14.25 -8.32 12.18
C LEU A 165 -14.32 -9.83 12.42
N GLU A 166 -13.81 -10.63 11.48
CA GLU A 166 -13.60 -12.07 11.66
C GLU A 166 -12.35 -12.38 12.52
N GLN A 167 -11.38 -11.48 12.62
CA GLN A 167 -10.14 -11.60 13.41
C GLN A 167 -9.76 -10.25 14.05
N GLN A 168 -10.01 -10.08 15.34
CA GLN A 168 -9.90 -8.79 16.04
C GLN A 168 -8.54 -8.07 15.83
N ASP A 169 -8.64 -6.82 15.33
CA ASP A 169 -7.91 -5.59 15.74
C ASP A 169 -7.02 -4.86 14.67
N ARG A 170 -7.22 -3.52 14.57
CA ARG A 170 -6.28 -2.37 14.36
C ARG A 170 -6.03 -1.59 13.02
N ASP A 171 -6.08 -0.24 13.18
CA ASP A 171 -5.18 0.93 12.89
C ASP A 171 -4.91 1.55 11.48
N ILE A 172 -4.74 2.90 11.43
CA ILE A 172 -4.73 3.76 10.20
C ILE A 172 -3.81 5.02 10.32
N GLN A 173 -3.02 5.36 9.26
CA GLN A 173 -2.86 6.70 8.58
C GLN A 173 -1.45 7.29 8.30
N TYR A 174 -1.26 7.88 7.10
CA TYR A 174 -0.09 8.71 6.65
C TYR A 174 -0.46 9.71 5.51
N ARG A 175 0.41 10.68 5.18
CA ARG A 175 0.26 11.72 4.13
C ARG A 175 0.86 11.35 2.75
N TRP A 176 0.21 11.71 1.62
CA TRP A 176 0.70 11.47 0.23
C TRP A 176 0.94 12.76 -0.59
N HIS A 177 1.70 12.61 -1.69
CA HIS A 177 2.26 13.63 -2.58
C HIS A 177 1.86 13.46 -4.05
N LYS A 178 1.99 14.55 -4.80
CA LYS A 178 1.59 14.78 -6.20
C LYS A 178 2.17 13.74 -7.19
N PRO A 179 1.55 13.56 -8.38
CA PRO A 179 2.06 12.67 -9.41
C PRO A 179 3.50 13.03 -9.83
N PHE A 180 4.27 12.00 -10.18
CA PHE A 180 5.68 12.09 -10.57
C PHE A 180 5.79 12.05 -12.09
N TYR A 181 6.25 13.14 -12.70
CA TYR A 181 6.35 13.29 -14.15
C TYR A 181 7.81 13.47 -14.55
N LEU A 182 8.25 12.67 -15.52
CA LEU A 182 9.54 12.81 -16.20
C LEU A 182 9.27 13.13 -17.68
N THR A 183 10.10 13.98 -18.26
CA THR A 183 9.82 14.63 -19.54
C THR A 183 10.76 14.23 -20.67
N SER A 184 11.88 13.55 -20.37
CA SER A 184 12.84 13.09 -21.36
C SER A 184 13.57 11.80 -20.95
N GLU A 185 14.13 11.08 -21.92
CA GLU A 185 14.95 9.87 -21.67
C GLU A 185 16.20 10.16 -20.82
N ALA A 186 16.84 11.32 -21.04
CA ALA A 186 17.99 11.73 -20.24
C ALA A 186 17.60 11.96 -18.77
N GLU A 187 16.45 12.62 -18.54
CA GLU A 187 15.90 12.82 -17.19
C GLU A 187 15.51 11.47 -16.55
N ILE A 188 14.93 10.55 -17.33
CA ILE A 188 14.62 9.19 -16.87
C ILE A 188 15.88 8.45 -16.42
N ALA A 189 16.97 8.51 -17.19
CA ALA A 189 18.21 7.85 -16.86
C ALA A 189 18.87 8.45 -15.60
N GLU A 190 18.93 9.78 -15.51
CA GLU A 190 19.54 10.48 -14.38
C GLU A 190 18.76 10.24 -13.08
N VAL A 191 17.44 10.48 -13.11
CA VAL A 191 16.56 10.28 -11.95
C VAL A 191 16.50 8.80 -11.59
N GLY A 192 16.41 7.91 -12.57
CA GLY A 192 16.39 6.46 -12.35
C GLY A 192 17.64 5.98 -11.59
N ALA A 193 18.82 6.49 -11.94
CA ALA A 193 20.07 6.16 -11.25
C ALA A 193 20.06 6.63 -9.78
N LYS A 194 19.62 7.87 -9.52
CA LYS A 194 19.51 8.40 -8.15
C LYS A 194 18.49 7.64 -7.30
N VAL A 195 17.31 7.35 -7.89
CA VAL A 195 16.27 6.56 -7.25
C VAL A 195 16.80 5.17 -6.91
N PHE A 196 17.54 4.54 -7.83
CA PHE A 196 18.13 3.24 -7.60
C PHE A 196 19.15 3.24 -6.43
N ASP A 197 20.00 4.25 -6.35
CA ASP A 197 20.93 4.40 -5.23
C ASP A 197 20.22 4.56 -3.89
N GLY A 198 19.12 5.30 -3.85
CA GLY A 198 18.29 5.42 -2.66
C GLY A 198 17.53 4.13 -2.31
N VAL A 199 17.01 3.40 -3.31
CA VAL A 199 16.35 2.09 -3.13
C VAL A 199 17.31 1.07 -2.53
N LYS A 200 18.59 1.04 -2.92
CA LYS A 200 19.60 0.16 -2.31
C LYS A 200 19.81 0.45 -0.83
N LYS A 201 19.80 1.73 -0.43
CA LYS A 201 19.92 2.12 0.98
C LYS A 201 18.70 1.65 1.78
N ILE A 202 17.49 1.95 1.28
CA ILE A 202 16.24 1.47 1.90
C ILE A 202 16.21 -0.06 2.01
N PHE A 203 16.66 -0.78 0.99
CA PHE A 203 16.76 -2.23 1.03
C PHE A 203 17.69 -2.71 2.16
N ALA A 204 18.87 -2.09 2.31
CA ALA A 204 19.79 -2.41 3.41
C ALA A 204 19.14 -2.13 4.77
N ASP A 205 18.47 -0.99 4.94
CA ASP A 205 17.77 -0.61 6.17
C ASP A 205 16.64 -1.61 6.51
N ILE A 206 15.87 -2.07 5.52
CA ILE A 206 14.85 -3.11 5.69
C ILE A 206 15.48 -4.42 6.15
N VAL A 207 16.57 -4.85 5.52
CA VAL A 207 17.26 -6.10 5.86
C VAL A 207 17.88 -6.02 7.25
N GLU A 208 18.44 -4.87 7.65
CA GLU A 208 18.96 -4.65 8.99
C GLU A 208 17.85 -4.68 10.04
N MET A 209 16.74 -3.99 9.79
CA MET A 209 15.57 -4.00 10.67
C MET A 209 14.97 -5.39 10.82
N LEU A 210 14.93 -6.17 9.74
CA LEU A 210 14.45 -7.55 9.75
C LEU A 210 15.33 -8.46 10.60
N LYS A 211 16.65 -8.26 10.60
CA LYS A 211 17.62 -9.07 11.36
C LYS A 211 17.60 -8.87 12.87
N GLY A 212 17.07 -7.73 13.33
CA GLY A 212 17.00 -7.41 14.76
C GLY A 212 18.34 -7.46 15.50
N ASP A 213 18.28 -7.47 16.84
CA ASP A 213 19.45 -7.55 17.74
C ASP A 213 19.74 -8.98 18.27
N GLY A 214 18.94 -9.98 17.91
CA GLY A 214 19.12 -11.36 18.37
C GLY A 214 17.84 -12.19 18.34
N ASP A 215 18.00 -13.47 17.99
CA ASP A 215 17.01 -14.53 17.81
C ASP A 215 15.95 -14.24 16.72
N GLY A 216 16.28 -14.64 15.49
CA GLY A 216 15.42 -14.52 14.31
C GLY A 216 14.05 -15.14 14.54
N ASP A 217 13.04 -14.29 14.65
CA ASP A 217 11.65 -14.70 14.67
C ASP A 217 11.31 -15.38 13.32
N GLU A 218 10.45 -16.41 13.34
CA GLU A 218 9.98 -17.11 12.12
C GLU A 218 9.48 -16.13 11.02
N GLY A 219 9.02 -14.93 11.39
CA GLY A 219 8.60 -13.88 10.46
C GLY A 219 9.74 -13.30 9.60
N GLU A 220 10.96 -13.22 10.12
CA GLU A 220 12.14 -12.73 9.41
C GLU A 220 12.58 -13.74 8.33
N GLU A 221 12.76 -15.00 8.72
CA GLU A 221 13.16 -16.07 7.80
C GLU A 221 12.12 -16.23 6.68
N ILE A 222 10.84 -16.03 7.00
CA ILE A 222 9.76 -16.05 6.01
C ILE A 222 9.87 -14.87 5.05
N LEU A 223 10.08 -13.63 5.50
CA LEU A 223 10.17 -12.46 4.61
C LEU A 223 11.45 -12.46 3.75
N LEU A 224 12.59 -12.82 4.33
CA LEU A 224 13.85 -12.94 3.60
C LEU A 224 13.86 -14.17 2.67
N GLY A 225 13.18 -15.25 3.06
CA GLY A 225 13.03 -16.46 2.25
C GLY A 225 12.04 -16.30 1.10
N MET A 226 10.86 -15.71 1.35
CA MET A 226 9.82 -15.46 0.34
C MET A 226 10.20 -14.34 -0.64
N GLY A 227 11.04 -13.41 -0.19
CA GLY A 227 11.28 -12.15 -0.88
C GLY A 227 10.14 -11.15 -0.66
N PHE A 228 10.45 -9.89 -0.89
CA PHE A 228 9.52 -8.77 -0.71
C PHE A 228 9.69 -7.74 -1.83
N SER A 229 8.62 -7.00 -2.11
CA SER A 229 8.69 -5.75 -2.85
C SER A 229 8.43 -4.60 -1.90
N PHE A 230 8.88 -3.41 -2.28
CA PHE A 230 8.56 -2.21 -1.52
C PHE A 230 8.33 -1.02 -2.41
N ASP A 231 7.39 -0.20 -1.99
CA ASP A 231 7.09 1.06 -2.62
C ASP A 231 8.00 2.13 -2.02
N VAL A 232 8.50 3.02 -2.87
CA VAL A 232 9.27 4.19 -2.47
C VAL A 232 8.64 5.44 -3.08
N VAL A 233 9.03 6.58 -2.53
CA VAL A 233 8.75 7.89 -3.12
C VAL A 233 10.02 8.72 -3.14
N THR A 234 10.15 9.54 -4.19
CA THR A 234 11.26 10.47 -4.34
C THR A 234 10.78 11.91 -4.54
N ASP A 235 11.66 12.88 -4.32
CA ASP A 235 11.53 14.22 -4.91
C ASP A 235 11.73 14.19 -6.44
N LYS A 236 11.44 15.33 -7.09
CA LYS A 236 11.42 15.46 -8.56
C LYS A 236 12.74 15.05 -9.23
N ASP A 237 13.85 15.35 -8.58
CA ASP A 237 15.20 15.12 -9.09
C ASP A 237 15.79 13.76 -8.68
N GLY A 238 15.03 12.92 -7.98
CA GLY A 238 15.45 11.56 -7.62
C GLY A 238 16.38 11.48 -6.40
N GLY A 239 16.74 12.63 -5.82
CA GLY A 239 17.79 12.74 -4.80
C GLY A 239 17.38 12.22 -3.42
N ASN A 240 16.10 12.34 -3.07
CA ASN A 240 15.60 11.94 -1.75
C ASN A 240 14.54 10.84 -1.85
N VAL A 241 15.02 9.60 -1.91
CA VAL A 241 14.20 8.38 -1.90
C VAL A 241 13.80 8.01 -0.48
N ARG A 242 12.52 7.71 -0.28
CA ARG A 242 11.93 7.45 1.03
C ARG A 242 11.01 6.24 0.96
N PHE A 243 11.01 5.43 2.00
CA PHE A 243 10.24 4.19 2.05
C PHE A 243 8.74 4.48 2.29
N VAL A 244 7.87 3.66 1.67
CA VAL A 244 6.41 3.84 1.73
C VAL A 244 5.71 2.61 2.29
N GLU A 245 5.98 1.44 1.73
CA GLU A 245 5.24 0.21 2.04
C GLU A 245 6.07 -1.00 1.66
N LEU A 246 6.00 -2.06 2.46
CA LEU A 246 6.54 -3.38 2.13
C LEU A 246 5.39 -4.32 1.77
N LYS A 247 5.61 -5.21 0.79
CA LYS A 247 4.68 -6.28 0.41
C LYS A 247 5.45 -7.57 0.25
N ILE A 248 4.81 -8.68 0.62
CA ILE A 248 5.33 -10.01 0.27
C ILE A 248 5.39 -10.11 -1.25
N PHE A 249 6.49 -10.61 -1.78
CA PHE A 249 6.70 -10.72 -3.22
C PHE A 249 6.00 -11.95 -3.79
N GLY A 250 5.39 -11.80 -4.96
CA GLY A 250 4.88 -12.92 -5.74
C GLY A 250 3.53 -12.66 -6.41
N ALA A 251 3.28 -13.37 -7.51
CA ALA A 251 2.03 -13.30 -8.28
C ALA A 251 0.81 -13.68 -7.47
N MET A 252 1.02 -14.55 -6.49
CA MET A 252 0.04 -15.02 -5.55
C MET A 252 0.11 -14.24 -4.24
N THR A 253 0.28 -12.93 -4.30
CA THR A 253 0.21 -12.07 -3.12
C THR A 253 -0.64 -10.84 -3.41
N GLY A 254 -0.86 -9.98 -2.40
CA GLY A 254 -1.42 -8.64 -2.63
C GLY A 254 -0.51 -7.67 -3.38
N CYS A 255 0.69 -8.11 -3.78
CA CYS A 255 1.62 -7.32 -4.58
C CYS A 255 1.13 -7.21 -6.03
N GLY A 256 0.77 -6.00 -6.44
CA GLY A 256 0.67 -5.69 -7.86
C GLY A 256 2.07 -5.67 -8.49
N SER A 257 2.20 -6.10 -9.74
CA SER A 257 3.45 -6.04 -10.52
C SER A 257 3.66 -4.72 -11.26
N CYS A 258 2.71 -3.78 -11.16
CA CYS A 258 2.73 -2.48 -11.85
C CYS A 258 2.95 -2.63 -13.37
N LEU A 259 4.09 -2.16 -13.89
CA LEU A 259 4.44 -2.24 -15.32
C LEU A 259 5.09 -3.58 -15.71
N PHE A 260 5.27 -4.49 -14.74
CA PHE A 260 5.72 -5.85 -14.99
C PHE A 260 4.54 -6.80 -15.10
N GLN A 261 4.75 -7.90 -15.81
CA GLN A 261 3.86 -9.04 -15.91
C GLN A 261 4.50 -10.22 -15.21
N TRP A 262 3.82 -10.77 -14.20
CA TRP A 262 4.35 -11.83 -13.34
C TRP A 262 4.87 -13.05 -14.11
N ILE A 263 4.25 -13.41 -15.24
CA ILE A 263 4.65 -14.55 -16.06
C ILE A 263 5.72 -14.14 -17.06
N SER A 264 5.43 -13.13 -17.89
CA SER A 264 6.32 -12.72 -18.99
C SER A 264 7.66 -12.17 -18.50
N ASP A 265 7.68 -11.51 -17.34
CA ASP A 265 8.85 -10.86 -16.77
C ASP A 265 9.45 -11.64 -15.58
N ALA A 266 9.00 -12.89 -15.36
CA ALA A 266 9.46 -13.70 -14.22
C ALA A 266 10.99 -13.79 -14.12
N ARG A 267 11.70 -13.93 -15.25
CA ARG A 267 13.16 -14.02 -15.22
C ARG A 267 13.83 -12.75 -14.70
N ILE A 268 13.24 -11.59 -14.94
CA ILE A 268 13.72 -10.31 -14.40
C ILE A 268 13.32 -10.19 -12.93
N LEU A 269 12.05 -10.43 -12.64
CA LEU A 269 11.45 -10.30 -11.31
C LEU A 269 12.11 -11.23 -10.27
N TYR A 270 12.54 -12.42 -10.65
CA TYR A 270 13.16 -13.41 -9.74
C TYR A 270 14.70 -13.40 -9.80
N GLY A 271 15.32 -12.35 -10.34
CA GLY A 271 16.78 -12.17 -10.31
C GLY A 271 17.56 -13.19 -11.14
N VAL A 272 16.93 -13.79 -12.17
CA VAL A 272 17.59 -14.72 -13.11
C VAL A 272 18.44 -13.96 -14.14
N LYS A 273 18.16 -12.67 -14.31
CA LYS A 273 18.90 -11.78 -15.18
C LYS A 273 19.92 -10.99 -14.38
N ASP A 274 21.12 -10.85 -14.92
CA ASP A 274 22.20 -10.06 -14.32
C ASP A 274 22.06 -8.55 -14.59
N PHE A 275 20.83 -8.10 -14.87
CA PHE A 275 20.51 -6.70 -15.08
C PHE A 275 19.24 -6.34 -14.33
N LEU A 276 19.14 -5.05 -13.99
CA LEU A 276 17.95 -4.45 -13.40
C LEU A 276 17.17 -3.72 -14.48
N GLU A 277 15.86 -3.84 -14.43
CA GLU A 277 14.97 -3.20 -15.39
C GLU A 277 14.16 -2.10 -14.71
N PHE A 278 14.19 -0.91 -15.29
CA PHE A 278 13.39 0.24 -14.86
C PHE A 278 12.37 0.56 -15.94
N ARG A 279 11.08 0.50 -15.59
CA ARG A 279 9.96 0.78 -16.51
C ARG A 279 9.25 2.06 -16.11
N VAL A 280 8.95 2.90 -17.09
CA VAL A 280 8.13 4.10 -16.94
C VAL A 280 6.98 4.05 -17.95
N ALA A 281 5.80 4.51 -17.55
CA ALA A 281 4.68 4.67 -18.46
C ALA A 281 4.79 6.03 -19.16
N VAL A 282 4.71 6.04 -20.49
CA VAL A 282 4.65 7.29 -21.26
C VAL A 282 3.22 7.80 -21.23
N ALA A 283 3.00 8.98 -20.66
CA ALA A 283 1.71 9.67 -20.78
C ALA A 283 1.59 10.19 -22.22
N SER A 284 0.77 9.55 -23.05
CA SER A 284 0.38 10.11 -24.34
C SER A 284 -0.37 11.41 -24.09
N ARG A 285 0.16 12.53 -24.57
CA ARG A 285 -0.59 13.80 -24.64
C ARG A 285 -1.77 13.57 -25.59
N GLY A 286 -2.96 13.34 -25.02
CA GLY A 286 -4.24 13.52 -25.69
C GLY A 286 -4.68 14.97 -25.58
#